data_AF-A0A4R1VEX1-F1
#
_entry.id   AF-A0A4R1VEX1-F1
#
_cell.length_a   1.000
_cell.length_b   1.000
_cell.length_c   1.000
_cell.angle_alpha   90.00
_cell.angle_beta   90.00
_cell.angle_gamma   90.00
#
_symmetry.space_group_name_H-M   'P 1'
#
loop_
_entity.id
_entity.type
_entity.pdbx_description
1 polymer ?
#
loop_
_entity_poly.entity_id
_entity_poly.type
_entity_poly.pdbx_seq_one_letter_code
_entity_poly.pdbx_strand_id
1 'polypeptide(L)'
;MATLTAAQQPDHPPAPTVLAYGVGVDSTGLLVELASRGEPPDLVLTADTGVEKPLTYAYLDVIGPWMAARGIRHEIVRYEPRRFKHWPPYHSLLEMALTNGTLPSKSLGGSSCSLKYTKAPQDAFLKTWQPAIDAWARGQKVVRLIGFDAGPRDTIRHAHAAKIEDPLYNYRHPLRDWGWDREACARRIEAEGLPVPPKSSCWFCIGMTPQEVRDLPAWCLRLLVLVEARAAPRLHIVEGL
;
A
#
# COMPACT_ATOMS: atom_id res chain seq x y z
N MET A 1 42.31 33.66 24.55
CA MET A 1 40.95 33.08 24.59
C MET A 1 40.64 32.54 23.20
N ALA A 2 40.84 31.24 23.00
CA ALA A 2 40.56 30.59 21.72
C ALA A 2 39.07 30.22 21.68
N THR A 3 38.35 30.84 20.74
CA THR A 3 36.94 30.56 20.47
C THR A 3 36.84 29.18 19.83
N LEU A 4 36.27 28.22 20.56
CA LEU A 4 35.92 26.90 20.05
C LEU A 4 34.89 27.07 18.93
N THR A 5 35.31 26.85 17.70
CA THR A 5 34.43 26.77 16.53
C THR A 5 33.55 25.53 16.71
N ALA A 6 32.24 25.71 16.77
CA ALA A 6 31.29 24.61 16.76
C ALA A 6 31.54 23.76 15.50
N ALA A 7 31.84 22.47 15.69
CA ALA A 7 31.98 21.55 14.57
C ALA A 7 30.64 21.48 13.81
N GLN A 8 30.62 21.98 12.58
CA GLN A 8 29.54 21.72 11.63
C GLN A 8 29.41 20.20 11.50
N GLN A 9 28.23 19.67 11.86
CA GLN A 9 27.89 18.28 11.57
C GLN A 9 28.05 18.05 10.06
N PRO A 10 28.64 16.93 9.62
CA PRO A 10 28.72 16.63 8.20
C PRO A 10 27.30 16.64 7.62
N ASP A 11 27.13 17.37 6.52
CA ASP A 11 25.86 17.51 5.80
C ASP A 11 25.50 16.14 5.19
N HIS A 12 24.85 15.31 6.00
CA HIS A 12 24.43 13.98 5.59
C HIS A 12 23.34 14.10 4.53
N PRO A 13 23.34 13.23 3.50
CA PRO A 13 22.26 13.23 2.52
C PRO A 13 20.90 13.08 3.24
N PRO A 14 19.84 13.70 2.69
CA PRO A 14 18.52 13.62 3.28
C PRO A 14 18.05 12.16 3.38
N ALA A 15 17.15 11.90 4.33
CA ALA A 15 16.53 10.59 4.45
C ALA A 15 15.75 10.26 3.17
N PRO A 16 15.89 9.04 2.62
CA PRO A 16 15.18 8.65 1.41
C PRO A 16 13.67 8.59 1.67
N THR A 17 12.91 8.98 0.67
CA THR A 17 11.47 9.05 0.65
C THR A 17 10.89 7.90 -0.17
N VAL A 18 9.94 7.17 0.42
CA VAL A 18 9.32 6.00 -0.20
C VAL A 18 7.81 6.15 -0.15
N LEU A 19 7.16 6.09 -1.31
CA LEU A 19 5.70 6.04 -1.39
C LEU A 19 5.21 4.59 -1.31
N ALA A 20 4.40 4.30 -0.28
CA ALA A 20 3.61 3.07 -0.25
C ALA A 20 2.40 3.24 -1.18
N TYR A 21 2.53 2.75 -2.42
CA TYR A 21 1.60 3.00 -3.50
C TYR A 21 0.58 1.88 -3.65
N GLY A 22 -0.64 2.15 -3.19
CA GLY A 22 -1.76 1.21 -3.23
C GLY A 22 -2.52 1.20 -4.55
N VAL A 23 -2.08 1.93 -5.58
CA VAL A 23 -2.74 2.01 -6.91
C VAL A 23 -4.21 2.49 -6.82
N GLY A 24 -4.51 3.28 -5.78
CA GLY A 24 -5.82 3.91 -5.59
C GLY A 24 -5.76 5.41 -5.83
N VAL A 25 -6.92 6.06 -5.75
CA VAL A 25 -7.08 7.52 -5.97
C VAL A 25 -6.12 8.33 -5.10
N ASP A 26 -6.13 8.12 -3.79
CA ASP A 26 -5.38 8.97 -2.85
C ASP A 26 -3.86 8.82 -3.05
N SER A 27 -3.37 7.59 -3.15
CA SER A 27 -1.94 7.34 -3.38
C SER A 27 -1.47 7.84 -4.75
N THR A 28 -2.35 7.88 -5.76
CA THR A 28 -2.04 8.40 -7.09
C THR A 28 -2.06 9.93 -7.11
N GLY A 29 -3.06 10.55 -6.47
CA GLY A 29 -3.11 12.00 -6.29
C GLY A 29 -1.90 12.52 -5.52
N LEU A 30 -1.49 11.80 -4.47
CA LEU A 30 -0.26 12.09 -3.73
C LEU A 30 0.98 12.03 -4.62
N LEU A 31 1.15 10.94 -5.38
CA LEU A 31 2.29 10.77 -6.28
C LEU A 31 2.36 11.89 -7.32
N VAL A 32 1.24 12.18 -7.97
CA VAL A 32 1.12 13.20 -9.00
C VAL A 32 1.44 14.58 -8.45
N GLU A 33 0.90 14.92 -7.28
CA GLU A 33 1.14 16.22 -6.66
C GLU A 33 2.60 16.41 -6.24
N LEU A 34 3.19 15.40 -5.58
CA LEU A 34 4.60 15.41 -5.20
C LEU A 34 5.52 15.63 -6.41
N ALA A 35 5.28 14.89 -7.50
CA ALA A 35 6.05 15.06 -8.73
C ALA A 35 5.92 16.48 -9.30
N SER A 36 4.73 17.08 -9.29
CA SER A 36 4.54 18.45 -9.80
C SER A 36 5.15 19.54 -8.93
N ARG A 37 5.38 19.26 -7.64
CA ARG A 37 6.10 20.16 -6.73
C ARG A 37 7.61 20.05 -6.84
N GLY A 38 8.12 19.17 -7.70
CA GLY A 38 9.56 18.88 -7.78
C GLY A 38 10.06 18.05 -6.60
N GLU A 39 9.16 17.35 -5.90
CA GLU A 39 9.46 16.49 -4.75
C GLU A 39 9.07 15.01 -5.02
N PRO A 40 9.45 14.41 -6.17
CA PRO A 40 9.09 13.02 -6.43
C PRO A 40 9.70 12.09 -5.37
N PRO A 41 8.99 11.02 -4.95
CA PRO A 41 9.58 10.02 -4.07
C PRO A 41 10.81 9.36 -4.72
N ASP A 42 11.83 9.06 -3.91
CA ASP A 42 13.02 8.32 -4.37
C ASP A 42 12.68 6.90 -4.83
N LEU A 43 11.59 6.34 -4.29
CA LEU A 43 11.08 5.01 -4.62
C LEU A 43 9.56 4.93 -4.42
N VAL A 44 8.87 4.31 -5.36
CA VAL A 44 7.46 3.95 -5.27
C VAL A 44 7.35 2.43 -5.14
N LEU A 45 6.65 1.94 -4.11
CA LEU A 45 6.45 0.52 -3.88
C LEU A 45 4.98 0.13 -3.96
N THR A 46 4.65 -0.80 -4.85
CA THR A 46 3.32 -1.45 -4.90
C THR A 46 3.45 -2.86 -4.36
N ALA A 47 2.64 -3.20 -3.36
CA ALA A 47 2.55 -4.57 -2.89
C ALA A 47 1.46 -5.33 -3.66
N ASP A 48 1.86 -6.33 -4.42
CA ASP A 48 0.94 -7.18 -5.16
C ASP A 48 0.49 -8.37 -4.29
N THR A 49 -0.81 -8.38 -3.98
CA THR A 49 -1.45 -9.44 -3.18
C THR A 49 -1.73 -10.71 -4.00
N GLY A 50 -1.54 -10.65 -5.32
CA GLY A 50 -1.89 -11.68 -6.30
C GLY A 50 -3.39 -11.75 -6.60
N VAL A 51 -4.19 -10.88 -5.97
CA VAL A 51 -5.64 -10.92 -6.00
C VAL A 51 -6.26 -9.53 -6.00
N GLU A 52 -5.54 -8.52 -6.48
CA GLU A 52 -6.13 -7.20 -6.72
C GLU A 52 -7.23 -7.29 -7.78
N LYS A 53 -8.17 -6.35 -7.77
CA LYS A 53 -9.16 -6.24 -8.85
C LYS A 53 -8.45 -6.08 -10.20
N PRO A 54 -8.98 -6.66 -11.29
CA PRO A 54 -8.38 -6.55 -12.62
C PRO A 54 -8.12 -5.10 -13.07
N LEU A 55 -9.04 -4.19 -12.76
CA LEU A 55 -8.86 -2.77 -13.08
C LEU A 55 -7.71 -2.10 -12.31
N THR A 56 -7.35 -2.61 -11.11
CA THR A 56 -6.16 -2.17 -10.38
C THR A 56 -4.89 -2.56 -11.14
N TYR A 57 -4.82 -3.79 -11.64
CA TYR A 57 -3.68 -4.25 -12.45
C TYR A 57 -3.60 -3.49 -13.78
N ALA A 58 -4.72 -3.31 -14.48
CA ALA A 58 -4.76 -2.54 -15.72
C ALA A 58 -4.29 -1.09 -15.53
N TYR A 59 -4.52 -0.49 -14.36
CA TYR A 59 -4.04 0.86 -14.08
C TYR A 59 -2.51 0.94 -13.95
N LEU A 60 -1.82 -0.16 -13.62
CA LEU A 60 -0.35 -0.20 -13.61
C LEU A 60 0.23 0.04 -15.00
N ASP A 61 -0.46 -0.40 -16.05
CA ASP A 61 -0.07 -0.17 -17.45
C ASP A 61 -0.21 1.32 -17.85
N VAL A 62 -0.96 2.11 -17.08
CA VAL A 62 -1.13 3.55 -17.27
C VAL A 62 -0.10 4.33 -16.44
N ILE A 63 -0.03 4.06 -15.14
CA ILE A 63 0.80 4.86 -14.23
C ILE A 63 2.28 4.50 -14.29
N GLY A 64 2.62 3.25 -14.65
CA GLY A 64 4.00 2.80 -14.82
C GLY A 64 4.78 3.63 -15.84
N PRO A 65 4.29 3.76 -17.10
CA PRO A 65 4.90 4.63 -18.10
C PRO A 65 4.98 6.11 -17.66
N TRP A 66 3.94 6.61 -16.96
CA TRP A 66 3.94 7.99 -16.45
C TRP A 66 5.06 8.24 -15.43
N MET A 67 5.33 7.27 -14.53
CA MET A 67 6.44 7.33 -13.57
C MET A 67 7.80 7.20 -14.28
N ALA A 68 7.93 6.25 -15.21
CA ALA A 68 9.17 6.03 -15.95
C ALA A 68 9.60 7.27 -16.75
N ALA A 69 8.65 7.94 -17.41
CA ALA A 69 8.90 9.18 -18.15
C ALA A 69 9.41 10.34 -17.25
N ARG A 70 9.20 10.25 -15.94
CA ARG A 70 9.64 11.23 -14.93
C ARG A 70 10.85 10.75 -14.11
N GLY A 71 11.44 9.60 -14.47
CA GLY A 71 12.56 9.02 -13.73
C GLY A 71 12.20 8.51 -12.33
N ILE A 72 10.90 8.33 -12.03
CA ILE A 72 10.44 7.85 -10.73
C ILE A 72 10.57 6.33 -10.71
N ARG A 73 11.43 5.81 -9.84
CA ARG A 73 11.61 4.36 -9.68
C ARG A 73 10.36 3.74 -9.06
N HIS A 74 9.80 2.73 -9.74
CA HIS A 74 8.64 1.97 -9.26
C HIS A 74 8.95 0.48 -9.22
N GLU A 75 8.62 -0.16 -8.11
CA GLU A 75 8.82 -1.60 -7.91
C GLU A 75 7.53 -2.25 -7.43
N ILE A 76 7.25 -3.44 -7.96
CA ILE A 76 6.14 -4.29 -7.52
C ILE A 76 6.72 -5.42 -6.68
N VAL A 77 6.30 -5.51 -5.43
CA VAL A 77 6.80 -6.48 -4.45
C VAL A 77 5.68 -7.42 -4.02
N ARG A 78 5.99 -8.69 -3.81
CA ARG A 78 5.00 -9.70 -3.43
C ARG A 78 5.43 -10.43 -2.16
N TYR A 79 4.46 -10.75 -1.31
CA TYR A 79 4.72 -11.63 -0.17
C TYR A 79 4.86 -13.08 -0.65
N GLU A 80 5.96 -13.73 -0.27
CA GLU A 80 6.20 -15.14 -0.53
C GLU A 80 5.96 -15.97 0.74
N PRO A 81 4.91 -16.81 0.78
CA PRO A 81 4.65 -17.69 1.92
C PRO A 81 5.78 -18.73 2.08
N ARG A 82 6.41 -18.76 3.26
CA ARG A 82 7.43 -19.77 3.62
C ARG A 82 6.98 -20.76 4.68
N ARG A 83 5.88 -20.48 5.36
CA ARG A 83 5.31 -21.30 6.42
C ARG A 83 3.82 -21.52 6.13
N PHE A 84 3.43 -22.79 6.01
CA PHE A 84 2.09 -23.21 5.62
C PHE A 84 1.36 -23.80 6.83
N LYS A 85 0.14 -23.32 7.11
CA LYS A 85 -0.68 -23.87 8.21
C LYS A 85 -1.26 -25.23 7.82
N HIS A 86 -1.73 -25.36 6.59
CA HIS A 86 -2.17 -26.62 5.99
C HIS A 86 -1.51 -26.82 4.63
N TRP A 87 -1.54 -28.06 4.14
CA TRP A 87 -1.02 -28.48 2.84
C TRP A 87 -2.15 -28.57 1.80
N PRO A 88 -1.86 -28.40 0.50
CA PRO A 88 -0.54 -28.18 -0.14
C PRO A 88 0.04 -26.77 0.12
N PRO A 89 1.32 -26.51 -0.26
CA PRO A 89 1.87 -25.15 -0.24
C PRO A 89 0.97 -24.19 -1.02
N TYR A 90 0.94 -22.94 -0.60
CA TYR A 90 0.18 -21.88 -1.25
C TYR A 90 1.07 -20.66 -1.50
N HIS A 91 0.88 -19.99 -2.63
CA HIS A 91 1.74 -18.90 -3.09
C HIS A 91 1.00 -17.56 -3.19
N SER A 92 -0.33 -17.58 -3.09
CA SER A 92 -1.19 -16.41 -3.17
C SER A 92 -2.12 -16.28 -1.96
N LEU A 93 -2.71 -15.09 -1.78
CA LEU A 93 -3.75 -14.88 -0.76
C LEU A 93 -4.99 -15.76 -1.02
N LEU A 94 -5.34 -16.01 -2.28
CA LEU A 94 -6.44 -16.90 -2.66
C LEU A 94 -6.16 -18.35 -2.27
N GLU A 95 -5.00 -18.89 -2.67
CA GLU A 95 -4.62 -20.27 -2.32
C GLU A 95 -4.52 -20.43 -0.80
N MET A 96 -4.00 -19.41 -0.10
CA MET A 96 -3.98 -19.40 1.36
C MET A 96 -5.38 -19.52 1.96
N ALA A 97 -6.35 -18.74 1.44
CA ALA A 97 -7.73 -18.78 1.89
C ALA A 97 -8.38 -20.14 1.63
N LEU A 98 -8.22 -20.69 0.43
CA LEU A 98 -8.78 -21.99 0.03
C LEU A 98 -8.15 -23.17 0.80
N THR A 99 -6.82 -23.23 0.87
CA THR A 99 -6.09 -24.30 1.56
C THR A 99 -6.39 -24.28 3.05
N ASN A 100 -6.41 -23.09 3.66
CA ASN A 100 -6.68 -22.98 5.09
C ASN A 100 -8.17 -22.99 5.45
N GLY A 101 -9.07 -22.95 4.47
CA GLY A 101 -10.51 -22.81 4.68
C GLY A 101 -10.83 -21.63 5.58
N THR A 102 -10.41 -20.44 5.17
CA THR A 102 -10.55 -19.20 5.93
C THR A 102 -10.78 -18.01 5.00
N LEU A 103 -11.24 -16.91 5.57
CA LEU A 103 -11.39 -15.63 4.87
C LEU A 103 -10.17 -14.73 5.11
N PRO A 104 -9.93 -13.71 4.28
CA PRO A 104 -9.00 -12.64 4.62
C PRO A 104 -9.27 -12.10 6.02
N SER A 105 -8.21 -11.85 6.78
CA SER A 105 -8.32 -11.42 8.19
C SER A 105 -9.20 -10.19 8.39
N LYS A 106 -9.31 -9.30 7.39
CA LYS A 106 -10.19 -8.13 7.47
C LYS A 106 -11.66 -8.51 7.57
N SER A 107 -12.09 -9.57 6.88
CA SER A 107 -13.43 -10.14 6.97
C SER A 107 -13.71 -10.77 8.34
N LEU A 108 -12.65 -11.07 9.11
CA LEU A 108 -12.74 -11.60 10.48
C LEU A 108 -12.51 -10.51 11.55
N GLY A 109 -12.64 -9.23 11.19
CA GLY A 109 -12.44 -8.09 12.11
C GLY A 109 -10.98 -7.70 12.37
N GLY A 110 -10.01 -8.40 11.78
CA GLY A 110 -8.57 -8.13 11.96
C GLY A 110 -7.95 -7.21 10.90
N SER A 111 -6.63 -7.09 10.94
CA SER A 111 -5.81 -6.30 10.00
C SER A 111 -4.56 -7.04 9.50
N SER A 112 -4.44 -8.33 9.80
CA SER A 112 -3.21 -9.09 9.49
C SER A 112 -2.98 -9.26 7.99
N CYS A 113 -4.02 -9.20 7.15
CA CYS A 113 -3.86 -9.28 5.70
C CYS A 113 -3.08 -8.09 5.13
N SER A 114 -3.38 -6.85 5.55
CA SER A 114 -2.60 -5.68 5.12
C SER A 114 -1.19 -5.69 5.69
N LEU A 115 -1.00 -6.17 6.93
CA LEU A 115 0.35 -6.30 7.49
C LEU A 115 1.19 -7.32 6.71
N LYS A 116 0.62 -8.49 6.40
CA LYS A 116 1.32 -9.62 5.78
C LYS A 116 1.51 -9.46 4.28
N TYR A 117 0.48 -9.04 3.54
CA TYR A 117 0.50 -9.00 2.09
C TYR A 117 0.78 -7.61 1.52
N THR A 118 0.71 -6.54 2.34
CA THR A 118 1.01 -5.17 1.88
C THR A 118 2.28 -4.62 2.52
N LYS A 119 2.33 -4.51 3.86
CA LYS A 119 3.47 -3.89 4.56
C LYS A 119 4.72 -4.78 4.52
N ALA A 120 4.59 -6.07 4.87
CA ALA A 120 5.74 -6.96 4.99
C ALA A 120 6.59 -7.10 3.72
N PRO A 121 6.04 -7.28 2.50
CA PRO A 121 6.89 -7.36 1.30
C PRO A 121 7.59 -6.04 0.97
N GLN A 122 6.95 -4.89 1.24
CA GLN A 122 7.61 -3.58 1.10
C GLN A 122 8.74 -3.41 2.13
N ASP A 123 8.51 -3.79 3.39
CA ASP A 123 9.53 -3.76 4.43
C ASP A 123 10.71 -4.69 4.08
N ALA A 124 10.43 -5.86 3.49
CA ALA A 124 11.46 -6.81 3.04
C ALA A 124 12.30 -6.23 1.89
N PHE A 125 11.66 -5.58 0.91
CA PHE A 125 12.37 -4.92 -0.18
C PHE A 125 13.27 -3.79 0.32
N LEU A 126 12.77 -2.92 1.20
CA LEU A 126 13.55 -1.80 1.74
C LEU A 126 14.79 -2.27 2.51
N LYS A 127 14.76 -3.47 3.10
CA LYS A 127 15.95 -4.08 3.74
C LYS A 127 17.07 -4.46 2.76
N THR A 128 16.79 -4.43 1.46
CA THR A 128 17.75 -4.71 0.40
C THR A 128 18.09 -3.48 -0.44
N TRP A 129 17.42 -2.34 -0.19
CA TRP A 129 17.57 -1.13 -0.97
C TRP A 129 18.65 -0.23 -0.36
N GLN A 130 19.74 0.00 -1.09
CA GLN A 130 20.94 0.67 -0.58
C GLN A 130 20.68 2.02 0.10
N PRO A 131 19.86 2.94 -0.46
CA PRO A 131 19.53 4.20 0.22
C PRO A 131 18.92 4.04 1.60
N ALA A 132 18.06 3.02 1.80
CA ALA A 132 17.49 2.72 3.12
C ALA A 132 18.54 2.14 4.08
N ILE A 133 19.38 1.23 3.59
CA ILE A 133 20.48 0.64 4.36
C ILE A 133 21.44 1.74 4.84
N ASP A 134 21.84 2.64 3.96
CA ASP A 134 22.74 3.75 4.28
C ASP A 134 22.11 4.72 5.26
N ALA A 135 20.82 5.05 5.09
CA ALA A 135 20.10 5.90 6.03
C ALA A 135 20.08 5.29 7.44
N TRP A 136 19.73 4.01 7.56
CA TRP A 136 19.72 3.34 8.86
C TRP A 136 21.13 3.21 9.47
N ALA A 137 22.17 2.98 8.67
CA ALA A 137 23.55 2.96 9.13
C ALA A 137 24.01 4.31 9.71
N ARG A 138 23.43 5.42 9.22
CA ARG A 138 23.61 6.78 9.77
C ARG A 138 22.68 7.11 10.94
N GLY A 139 21.84 6.18 11.39
CA GLY A 139 20.82 6.44 12.41
C GLY A 139 19.64 7.29 11.93
N GLN A 140 19.51 7.53 10.61
CA GLN A 140 18.33 8.15 10.01
C GLN A 140 17.22 7.12 9.81
N LYS A 141 15.98 7.61 9.72
CA LYS A 141 14.80 6.80 9.37
C LYS A 141 14.37 7.10 7.94
N VAL A 142 13.95 6.07 7.22
CA VAL A 142 13.36 6.22 5.88
C VAL A 142 12.00 6.92 6.02
N VAL A 143 11.73 7.92 5.18
CA VAL A 143 10.43 8.62 5.17
C VAL A 143 9.43 7.81 4.35
N ARG A 144 8.38 7.29 4.99
CA ARG A 144 7.27 6.59 4.32
C ARG A 144 6.09 7.52 4.09
N LEU A 145 5.78 7.75 2.83
CA LEU A 145 4.63 8.52 2.38
C LEU A 145 3.43 7.57 2.27
N ILE A 146 2.33 7.90 2.97
CA ILE A 146 1.08 7.14 2.94
C ILE A 146 -0.05 8.05 2.46
N GLY A 147 -0.80 7.60 1.45
CA GLY A 147 -1.97 8.31 0.92
C GLY A 147 -3.19 8.15 1.82
N PHE A 148 -3.18 8.77 3.00
CA PHE A 148 -4.38 8.97 3.81
C PHE A 148 -4.96 10.34 3.52
N ASP A 149 -6.17 10.39 2.98
CA ASP A 149 -6.85 11.66 2.69
C ASP A 149 -7.36 12.35 3.99
N ALA A 150 -7.81 13.60 3.86
CA ALA A 150 -8.35 14.41 4.94
C ALA A 150 -9.82 14.07 5.28
N GLY A 151 -10.44 13.12 4.57
CA GLY A 151 -11.81 12.70 4.77
C GLY A 151 -12.04 11.85 6.02
N PRO A 152 -13.31 11.56 6.37
CA PRO A 152 -13.67 10.89 7.62
C PRO A 152 -13.06 9.48 7.77
N ARG A 153 -13.09 8.70 6.69
CA ARG A 153 -12.62 7.30 6.69
C ARG A 153 -11.12 7.21 7.00
N ASP A 154 -10.32 8.02 6.33
CA ASP A 154 -8.87 8.00 6.51
C ASP A 154 -8.43 8.78 7.76
N THR A 155 -9.27 9.67 8.29
CA THR A 155 -9.05 10.27 9.61
C THR A 155 -9.01 9.22 10.73
N ILE A 156 -9.91 8.23 10.70
CA ILE A 156 -9.90 7.13 11.68
C ILE A 156 -8.63 6.28 11.54
N ARG A 157 -8.23 5.97 10.29
CA ARG A 157 -7.03 5.16 10.01
C ARG A 157 -5.76 5.89 10.41
N HIS A 158 -5.67 7.19 10.10
CA HIS A 158 -4.57 8.04 10.49
C HIS A 158 -4.44 8.16 12.01
N ALA A 159 -5.54 8.36 12.75
CA ALA A 159 -5.52 8.47 14.21
C ALA A 159 -4.98 7.20 14.89
N HIS A 160 -5.22 6.02 14.30
CA HIS A 160 -4.60 4.78 14.75
C HIS A 160 -3.11 4.72 14.36
N ALA A 161 -2.77 5.05 13.11
CA ALA A 161 -1.40 4.98 12.60
C ALA A 161 -0.45 5.97 13.30
N ALA A 162 -0.91 7.18 13.64
CA ALA A 162 -0.12 8.22 14.29
C ALA A 162 0.38 7.84 15.70
N LYS A 163 -0.19 6.79 16.31
CA LYS A 163 0.23 6.27 17.62
C LYS A 163 1.33 5.22 17.52
N ILE A 164 1.70 4.80 16.30
CA ILE A 164 2.68 3.74 16.06
C ILE A 164 4.04 4.38 15.83
N GLU A 165 4.95 4.17 16.78
CA GLU A 165 6.37 4.48 16.58
C GLU A 165 7.08 3.33 15.89
N ASP A 166 7.94 3.65 14.92
CA ASP A 166 8.72 2.68 14.18
C ASP A 166 10.20 3.10 14.20
N PRO A 167 11.13 2.22 14.62
CA PRO A 167 12.54 2.57 14.72
C PRO A 167 13.20 2.81 13.35
N LEU A 168 12.62 2.29 12.25
CA LEU A 168 13.21 2.37 10.91
C LEU A 168 12.54 3.40 10.00
N TYR A 169 11.31 3.82 10.34
CA TYR A 169 10.49 4.64 9.46
C TYR A 169 9.90 5.86 10.16
N ASN A 170 9.86 6.98 9.41
CA ASN A 170 9.05 8.15 9.73
C ASN A 170 7.88 8.20 8.75
N TYR A 171 6.64 8.10 9.23
CA TYR A 171 5.47 8.15 8.38
C TYR A 171 5.00 9.60 8.17
N ARG A 172 4.75 9.99 6.92
CA ARG A 172 4.19 11.28 6.53
C ARG A 172 2.89 11.09 5.74
N HIS A 173 1.97 12.04 5.89
CA HIS A 173 0.63 11.99 5.29
C HIS A 173 0.33 13.32 4.56
N PRO A 174 1.04 13.65 3.46
CA PRO A 174 0.99 14.99 2.87
C PRO A 174 -0.41 15.43 2.44
N LEU A 175 -1.27 14.49 2.00
CA LEU A 175 -2.66 14.80 1.66
C LEU A 175 -3.41 15.43 2.85
N ARG A 176 -3.13 15.01 4.09
CA ARG A 176 -3.72 15.62 5.28
C ARG A 176 -3.13 17.00 5.55
N ASP A 177 -1.82 17.15 5.37
CA ASP A 177 -1.12 18.43 5.52
C ASP A 177 -1.67 19.47 4.52
N TRP A 178 -2.08 19.03 3.33
CA TRP A 178 -2.69 19.86 2.30
C TRP A 178 -4.21 20.01 2.43
N GLY A 179 -4.83 19.28 3.36
CA GLY A 179 -6.30 19.26 3.51
C GLY A 179 -7.04 18.63 2.32
N TRP A 180 -6.40 17.73 1.58
CA TRP A 180 -6.99 17.08 0.41
C TRP A 180 -7.86 15.89 0.80
N ASP A 181 -9.10 15.91 0.34
CA ASP A 181 -9.97 14.74 0.32
C ASP A 181 -9.77 13.90 -0.95
N ARG A 182 -10.53 12.81 -1.05
CA ARG A 182 -10.50 11.92 -2.21
C ARG A 182 -10.86 12.63 -3.52
N GLU A 183 -11.78 13.59 -3.49
CA GLU A 183 -12.20 14.30 -4.69
C GLU A 183 -11.11 15.28 -5.16
N ALA A 184 -10.41 15.93 -4.26
CA ALA A 184 -9.23 16.74 -4.57
C ALA A 184 -8.14 15.88 -5.22
N CYS A 185 -7.91 14.66 -4.71
CA CYS A 185 -7.01 13.70 -5.33
C CYS A 185 -7.46 13.33 -6.75
N ALA A 186 -8.75 13.05 -6.96
CA ALA A 186 -9.29 12.73 -8.28
C ALA A 186 -9.12 13.90 -9.27
N ARG A 187 -9.52 15.12 -8.89
CA ARG A 187 -9.36 16.33 -9.71
C ARG A 187 -7.89 16.58 -10.06
N ARG A 188 -6.96 16.33 -9.13
CA ARG A 188 -5.53 16.50 -9.41
C ARG A 188 -5.03 15.51 -10.45
N ILE A 189 -5.48 14.25 -10.39
CA ILE A 189 -5.12 13.21 -11.37
C ILE A 189 -5.66 13.59 -12.76
N GLU A 190 -6.91 14.04 -12.84
CA GLU A 190 -7.52 14.50 -14.09
C GLU A 190 -6.78 15.71 -14.68
N ALA A 191 -6.38 16.66 -13.83
CA ALA A 191 -5.59 17.82 -14.24
C ALA A 191 -4.20 17.45 -14.79
N GLU A 192 -3.64 16.29 -14.40
CA GLU A 192 -2.40 15.73 -14.98
C GLU A 192 -2.64 15.07 -16.36
N GLY A 193 -3.91 14.94 -16.78
CA GLY A 193 -4.29 14.20 -17.99
C GLY A 193 -4.31 12.68 -17.79
N LEU A 194 -4.31 12.21 -16.54
CA LEU A 194 -4.41 10.78 -16.20
C LEU A 194 -5.87 10.39 -15.93
N PRO A 195 -6.29 9.17 -16.29
CA PRO A 195 -7.58 8.65 -15.83
C PRO A 195 -7.55 8.45 -14.31
N VAL A 196 -8.68 8.70 -13.63
CA VAL A 196 -8.77 8.43 -12.19
C VAL A 196 -8.78 6.90 -11.96
N PRO A 197 -7.88 6.35 -11.13
CA PRO A 197 -7.88 4.92 -10.85
C PRO A 197 -9.15 4.51 -10.08
N PRO A 198 -9.62 3.27 -10.27
CA PRO A 198 -10.68 2.74 -9.43
C PRO A 198 -10.23 2.63 -7.97
N LYS A 199 -11.17 2.37 -7.06
CA LYS A 199 -10.82 1.99 -5.69
C LYS A 199 -10.07 0.65 -5.67
N SER A 200 -8.81 0.71 -5.27
CA SER A 200 -7.96 -0.48 -5.13
C SER A 200 -8.34 -1.30 -3.90
N SER A 201 -8.38 -2.62 -4.09
CA SER A 201 -8.59 -3.65 -3.07
C SER A 201 -8.51 -5.03 -3.72
N CYS A 202 -8.28 -6.06 -2.91
CA CYS A 202 -8.45 -7.43 -3.36
C CYS A 202 -9.90 -7.70 -3.79
N TRP A 203 -10.12 -8.50 -4.83
CA TRP A 203 -11.46 -8.77 -5.38
C TRP A 203 -12.35 -9.66 -4.49
N PHE A 204 -11.85 -10.16 -3.36
CA PHE A 204 -12.66 -10.84 -2.32
C PHE A 204 -12.44 -10.22 -0.92
N CYS A 205 -12.19 -8.90 -0.90
CA CYS A 205 -12.11 -8.13 0.33
C CYS A 205 -13.51 -7.66 0.76
N ILE A 206 -13.83 -7.77 2.05
CA ILE A 206 -15.05 -7.20 2.66
C ILE A 206 -15.13 -5.67 2.54
N GLY A 207 -14.03 -5.01 2.16
CA GLY A 207 -13.98 -3.57 1.97
C GLY A 207 -14.66 -3.07 0.69
N MET A 208 -15.17 -3.96 -0.18
CA MET A 208 -15.89 -3.60 -1.40
C MET A 208 -17.35 -3.21 -1.11
N THR A 209 -17.90 -2.30 -1.90
CA THR A 209 -19.33 -2.01 -1.93
C THR A 209 -20.09 -3.08 -2.72
N PRO A 210 -21.41 -3.22 -2.54
CA PRO A 210 -22.21 -4.15 -3.34
C PRO A 210 -22.11 -3.91 -4.84
N GLN A 211 -21.95 -2.66 -5.28
CA GLN A 211 -21.75 -2.36 -6.70
C GLN A 211 -20.37 -2.83 -7.17
N GLU A 212 -19.32 -2.57 -6.40
CA GLU A 212 -17.98 -3.07 -6.72
C GLU A 212 -17.94 -4.60 -6.85
N VAL A 213 -18.76 -5.33 -6.09
CA VAL A 213 -18.90 -6.79 -6.22
C VAL A 213 -19.63 -7.16 -7.52
N ARG A 214 -20.74 -6.49 -7.84
CA ARG A 214 -21.51 -6.72 -9.08
C ARG A 214 -20.69 -6.46 -10.35
N ASP A 215 -19.74 -5.53 -10.28
CA ASP A 215 -18.88 -5.17 -11.41
C ASP A 215 -17.69 -6.14 -11.59
N LEU A 216 -17.51 -7.11 -10.69
CA LEU A 216 -16.44 -8.10 -10.82
C LEU A 216 -16.68 -9.05 -12.00
N PRO A 217 -15.62 -9.48 -12.70
CA PRO A 217 -15.74 -10.54 -13.69
C PRO A 217 -16.32 -11.82 -13.12
N ALA A 218 -17.05 -12.57 -13.95
CA ALA A 218 -17.69 -13.83 -13.56
C ALA A 218 -16.73 -14.84 -12.92
N TRP A 219 -15.45 -14.86 -13.32
CA TRP A 219 -14.45 -15.73 -12.72
C TRP A 219 -14.10 -15.34 -11.28
N CYS A 220 -14.05 -14.04 -10.94
CA CYS A 220 -13.86 -13.58 -9.56
C CYS A 220 -15.05 -14.02 -8.70
N LEU A 221 -16.27 -13.84 -9.20
CA LEU A 221 -17.49 -14.22 -8.49
C LEU A 221 -17.53 -15.73 -8.20
N ARG A 222 -17.17 -16.57 -9.18
CA ARG A 222 -17.07 -18.03 -8.99
C ARG A 222 -16.06 -18.39 -7.89
N LEU A 223 -14.89 -17.76 -7.90
CA LEU A 223 -13.86 -18.03 -6.89
C LEU A 223 -14.26 -17.51 -5.50
N LEU A 224 -14.98 -16.39 -5.43
CA LEU A 224 -15.51 -15.86 -4.16
C LEU A 224 -16.45 -16.88 -3.51
N VAL A 225 -17.41 -17.41 -4.27
CA VAL A 225 -18.32 -18.48 -3.79
C VAL A 225 -17.53 -19.70 -3.30
N LEU A 226 -16.45 -20.09 -3.99
CA LEU A 226 -15.61 -21.20 -3.54
C LEU A 226 -14.88 -20.91 -2.24
N VAL A 227 -14.34 -19.70 -2.08
CA VAL A 227 -13.69 -19.26 -0.83
C VAL A 227 -14.69 -19.29 0.33
N GLU A 228 -15.90 -18.76 0.12
CA GLU A 228 -16.96 -18.76 1.13
C GLU A 228 -17.38 -20.18 1.50
N ALA A 229 -17.74 -21.01 0.52
CA ALA A 229 -18.16 -22.39 0.75
C ALA A 229 -17.09 -23.20 1.49
N ARG A 230 -15.81 -22.94 1.17
CA ARG A 230 -14.67 -23.61 1.82
C ARG A 230 -14.43 -23.12 3.24
N ALA A 231 -14.70 -21.85 3.53
CA ALA A 231 -14.53 -21.25 4.85
C ALA A 231 -15.71 -21.52 5.78
N ALA A 232 -16.95 -21.55 5.26
CA ALA A 232 -18.19 -21.59 6.03
C ALA A 232 -18.23 -22.60 7.19
N PRO A 233 -17.79 -23.87 7.03
CA PRO A 233 -17.80 -24.84 8.14
C PRO A 233 -16.88 -24.49 9.32
N ARG A 234 -15.99 -23.49 9.13
CA ARG A 234 -14.99 -23.06 10.11
C ARG A 234 -15.26 -21.65 10.65
N LEU A 235 -16.28 -20.96 10.13
CA LEU A 235 -16.63 -19.62 10.58
C LEU A 235 -17.49 -19.69 11.84
N HIS A 236 -17.06 -18.98 12.88
CA HIS A 236 -17.74 -18.90 14.18
C HIS A 236 -17.91 -17.45 14.67
N ILE A 237 -17.36 -16.48 13.94
CA ILE A 237 -17.36 -15.05 14.30
C ILE A 237 -18.14 -14.22 13.25
N VAL A 238 -18.26 -14.71 12.03
CA VAL A 238 -18.95 -14.04 10.90
C VAL A 238 -19.67 -15.09 10.05
N GLU A 239 -20.64 -14.65 9.24
CA GLU A 239 -21.43 -15.54 8.37
C GLU A 239 -20.77 -15.83 7.01
N GLY A 240 -19.91 -14.93 6.53
CA GLY A 240 -19.36 -14.99 5.16
C GLY A 240 -18.63 -13.70 4.76
N LEU A 241 -18.38 -13.55 3.46
CA LEU A 241 -17.88 -12.32 2.82
C LEU A 241 -19.01 -11.36 2.44
#